data_AF-A0A366VV23-F1
#
_entry.id   AF-A0A366VV23-F1
#
_cell.length_a   1.000
_cell.length_b   1.000
_cell.length_c   1.000
_cell.angle_alpha   90.00
_cell.angle_beta   90.00
_cell.angle_gamma   90.00
#
_symmetry.space_group_name_H-M   'P 1'
#
loop_
_entity.id
_entity.type
_entity.pdbx_description
1 polymer ?
#
loop_
_entity_poly.entity_id
_entity_poly.type
_entity_poly.pdbx_seq_one_letter_code
_entity_poly.pdbx_strand_id
1 'polypeptide(L)'
;MIFNYDPTDTFFIYGEAHWCSYQTDTLCIFEPKEKGAGPPKTFSRKEIGFLRGSNHWRYVPGPRTYERLKKAAKSGSKDLQGAYPED
;
A
#
# COMPACT_ATOMS: atom_id res chain seq x y z
N MET A 1 -7.05 6.45 12.40
CA MET A 1 -7.77 5.74 11.31
C MET A 1 -6.82 4.71 10.70
N ILE A 2 -7.22 3.43 10.60
CA ILE A 2 -6.41 2.40 9.92
C ILE A 2 -6.82 2.42 8.44
N PHE A 3 -5.88 2.71 7.55
CA PHE A 3 -6.11 2.60 6.12
C PHE A 3 -5.96 1.13 5.74
N ASN A 4 -7.08 0.42 5.59
CA ASN A 4 -7.07 -0.97 5.14
C ASN A 4 -6.81 -1.01 3.63
N TYR A 5 -5.69 -1.60 3.24
CA TYR A 5 -5.34 -1.85 1.85
C TYR A 5 -6.32 -2.83 1.24
N ASP A 6 -6.69 -2.58 -0.02
CA ASP A 6 -7.58 -3.48 -0.74
C ASP A 6 -6.74 -4.56 -1.43
N PRO A 7 -7.23 -5.81 -1.55
CA PRO A 7 -6.53 -6.87 -2.30
C PRO A 7 -6.24 -6.51 -3.77
N THR A 8 -7.00 -5.55 -4.34
CA THR A 8 -6.75 -5.03 -5.69
C THR A 8 -5.61 -4.03 -5.77
N ASP A 9 -5.16 -3.50 -4.62
CA ASP A 9 -3.98 -2.64 -4.56
C ASP A 9 -2.73 -3.40 -5.02
N THR A 10 -1.79 -2.67 -5.60
CA THR A 10 -0.51 -3.22 -6.04
C THR A 10 0.64 -2.46 -5.40
N PHE A 11 1.54 -3.19 -4.78
CA PHE A 11 2.74 -2.66 -4.14
C PHE A 11 3.94 -3.20 -4.89
N PHE A 12 4.76 -2.33 -5.47
CA PHE A 12 6.05 -2.74 -6.02
C PHE A 12 7.10 -2.55 -4.93
N ILE A 13 7.63 -3.66 -4.41
CA ILE A 13 8.61 -3.67 -3.34
C ILE A 13 9.89 -4.27 -3.89
N TYR A 14 10.94 -3.46 -4.01
CA TYR A 14 12.17 -3.82 -4.73
C TYR A 14 11.91 -4.25 -6.19
N GLY A 15 10.90 -3.66 -6.83
CA GLY A 15 10.54 -3.95 -8.23
C GLY A 15 9.57 -5.12 -8.41
N GLU A 16 9.26 -5.87 -7.36
CA GLU A 16 8.34 -7.02 -7.41
C GLU A 16 6.91 -6.61 -7.03
N ALA A 17 5.93 -7.05 -7.81
CA ALA A 17 4.53 -6.73 -7.56
C ALA A 17 3.94 -7.63 -6.47
N HIS A 18 3.41 -7.00 -5.43
CA HIS A 18 2.78 -7.65 -4.29
C HIS A 18 1.37 -7.09 -4.02
N TRP A 19 0.59 -7.81 -3.24
CA TRP A 19 -0.66 -7.34 -2.64
C TRP A 19 -0.69 -7.62 -1.14
N CYS A 20 -1.38 -6.78 -0.38
CA CYS A 20 -1.54 -6.99 1.05
C CYS A 20 -2.61 -8.06 1.29
N SER A 21 -2.21 -9.26 1.69
CA SER A 21 -3.13 -10.38 1.95
C SER A 21 -3.70 -10.36 3.36
N TYR A 22 -2.94 -9.82 4.30
CA TYR A 22 -3.31 -9.71 5.70
C TYR A 22 -2.75 -8.43 6.27
N GLN A 23 -3.60 -7.66 6.95
CA GLN A 23 -3.24 -6.39 7.55
C GLN A 23 -3.75 -6.32 8.99
N THR A 24 -2.88 -5.84 9.88
CA THR A 24 -3.23 -5.43 11.23
C THR A 24 -2.94 -3.94 11.42
N ASP A 25 -3.16 -3.45 12.62
CA ASP A 25 -2.73 -2.11 13.04
C ASP A 25 -1.21 -1.91 13.01
N THR A 26 -0.44 -3.01 13.06
CA THR A 26 1.01 -3.01 13.21
C THR A 26 1.78 -3.46 11.98
N LEU A 27 1.23 -4.34 11.14
CA LEU A 27 1.92 -4.92 9.98
C LEU A 27 1.00 -5.21 8.79
N CYS A 28 1.61 -5.48 7.63
CA CYS A 28 0.96 -6.12 6.49
C CYS A 28 1.85 -7.25 5.92
N ILE A 29 1.20 -8.33 5.49
CA ILE A 29 1.81 -9.44 4.76
C ILE A 29 1.59 -9.20 3.26
N PHE A 30 2.69 -9.03 2.53
CA PHE A 30 2.75 -8.77 1.10
C PHE A 30 3.03 -10.06 0.35
N GLU A 31 1.99 -10.61 -0.27
CA GLU A 31 2.07 -11.78 -1.13
C GLU A 31 2.46 -11.36 -2.55
N PRO A 32 3.36 -12.10 -3.24
CA PRO A 32 3.63 -11.84 -4.65
C PRO A 32 2.38 -12.00 -5.50
N LYS A 33 2.16 -11.11 -6.47
CA LYS A 33 1.08 -11.24 -7.47
C LYS A 33 1.41 -12.26 -8.55
N GLU A 34 2.70 -12.47 -8.83
CA GLU A 34 3.16 -13.43 -9.83
C GLU A 34 3.49 -14.77 -9.17
N LYS A 35 3.03 -15.87 -9.78
CA LYS A 35 3.37 -17.22 -9.31
C LYS A 35 4.86 -17.46 -9.53
N GLY A 36 5.60 -17.66 -8.43
CA GLY A 36 7.04 -17.92 -8.45
C GLY A 36 7.93 -16.73 -8.06
N ALA A 37 7.36 -15.55 -7.79
CA ALA A 37 8.11 -14.34 -7.41
C ALA A 37 8.57 -14.32 -5.93
N GLY A 38 9.15 -15.43 -5.46
CA GLY A 38 9.71 -15.55 -4.11
C GLY A 38 8.67 -15.70 -2.99
N PRO A 39 9.13 -15.76 -1.72
CA PRO A 39 8.24 -15.90 -0.57
C PRO A 39 7.52 -14.58 -0.22
N PRO A 40 6.42 -14.64 0.55
CA PRO A 40 5.73 -13.47 1.05
C PRO A 40 6.65 -12.61 1.93
N LYS A 41 6.48 -11.28 1.88
CA LYS A 41 7.24 -10.33 2.70
C LYS A 41 6.34 -9.74 3.77
N THR A 42 6.75 -9.75 5.03
CA THR A 42 6.01 -9.10 6.12
C THR A 42 6.72 -7.81 6.48
N PHE A 43 6.01 -6.68 6.44
CA PHE A 43 6.55 -5.39 6.86
C PHE A 43 5.67 -4.77 7.94
N SER A 44 6.31 -4.25 8.98
CA SER A 44 5.67 -3.38 9.95
C SER A 44 5.32 -2.03 9.34
N ARG A 45 4.43 -1.28 9.99
CA ARG A 45 4.08 0.08 9.58
C ARG A 45 5.29 1.02 9.52
N LYS A 46 6.30 0.82 10.40
CA LYS A 46 7.54 1.61 10.38
C LYS A 46 8.38 1.30 9.15
N GLU A 47 8.52 0.02 8.81
CA GLU A 47 9.25 -0.42 7.62
C GLU A 47 8.54 0.03 6.33
N ILE A 48 7.22 -0.08 6.27
CA ILE A 48 6.42 0.47 5.17
C ILE A 48 6.68 1.98 5.05
N GLY A 49 6.66 2.72 6.16
CA GLY A 49 6.96 4.15 6.18
C GLY A 49 8.37 4.47 5.65
N PHE A 50 9.38 3.70 6.06
CA PHE A 50 10.75 3.84 5.57
C PHE A 50 10.86 3.52 4.06
N LEU A 51 10.26 2.42 3.62
CA LEU A 51 10.26 2.00 2.21
C LEU A 51 9.57 3.02 1.32
N ARG A 52 8.45 3.61 1.77
CA ARG A 52 7.74 4.68 1.05
C ARG A 52 8.60 5.94 0.82
N GLY A 53 9.57 6.20 1.70
CA GLY A 53 10.54 7.28 1.52
C GLY A 53 11.71 6.92 0.61
N SER A 54 11.78 5.68 0.09
CA SER A 54 12.83 5.17 -0.77
C SER A 54 12.31 4.88 -2.18
N ASN A 55 13.22 4.83 -3.16
CA ASN A 55 12.89 4.44 -4.54
C ASN A 55 12.54 2.94 -4.71
N HIS A 56 12.56 2.16 -3.62
CA HIS A 56 12.25 0.73 -3.63
C HIS A 56 10.76 0.43 -3.36
N TRP A 57 9.93 1.47 -3.23
CA TRP A 57 8.51 1.32 -2.99
C TRP A 57 7.69 2.13 -3.98
N ARG A 58 6.74 1.46 -4.64
CA ARG A 58 5.69 2.14 -5.41
C ARG A 58 4.34 1.57 -5.04
N TYR A 59 3.38 2.44 -4.73
CA TYR A 59 2.02 2.07 -4.41
C TYR A 59 1.09 2.47 -5.55
N VAL A 60 0.34 1.50 -6.09
CA VAL A 60 -0.69 1.70 -7.10
C VAL A 60 -2.02 1.28 -6.49
N PRO A 61 -2.89 2.23 -6.10
CA PRO A 61 -4.18 1.90 -5.51
C PRO A 61 -5.07 1.20 -6.54
N GLY A 62 -5.80 0.18 -6.10
CA GLY A 62 -6.85 -0.45 -6.90
C GLY A 62 -8.06 0.47 -7.09
N PRO A 63 -9.01 0.11 -7.96
CA PRO A 63 -10.14 0.98 -8.32
C PRO A 63 -10.96 1.45 -7.10
N ARG A 64 -11.26 0.54 -6.18
CA ARG A 64 -12.01 0.84 -4.95
C ARG A 64 -11.24 1.74 -4.00
N THR A 65 -9.95 1.50 -3.86
CA THR A 65 -9.08 2.32 -2.99
C THR A 65 -8.90 3.71 -3.57
N TYR A 66 -8.72 3.81 -4.89
CA TYR A 66 -8.65 5.07 -5.60
C TYR A 66 -9.91 5.92 -5.42
N GLU A 67 -11.11 5.32 -5.51
CA GLU A 67 -12.37 6.03 -5.24
C GLU A 67 -12.46 6.54 -3.79
N ARG A 68 -12.06 5.72 -2.81
CA ARG A 68 -12.03 6.12 -1.39
C ARG A 68 -11.06 7.26 -1.15
N LEU A 69 -9.85 7.16 -1.71
CA LEU A 69 -8.82 8.17 -1.66
C LEU A 69 -9.31 9.48 -2.28
N LYS A 70 -9.95 9.42 -3.46
CA LYS A 70 -10.51 10.61 -4.15
C LYS A 70 -11.62 11.27 -3.33
N LYS A 71 -12.46 10.47 -2.67
CA LYS A 71 -13.50 10.98 -1.77
C LYS A 71 -12.90 11.66 -0.54
N ALA A 72 -11.85 11.08 0.04
CA ALA A 72 -11.14 11.64 1.20
C ALA A 72 -10.36 12.92 0.89
N ALA A 73 -9.74 13.00 -0.30
CA ALA A 73 -9.07 14.21 -0.78
C ALA A 73 -10.07 15.36 -0.95
N LYS A 74 -11.26 15.08 -1.50
CA LYS A 74 -12.35 16.05 -1.62
C LYS A 74 -12.94 16.51 -0.28
N SER A 75 -12.87 15.70 0.77
CA SER A 75 -13.37 16.06 2.11
C SER A 75 -12.35 16.78 2.99
N GLY A 76 -11.13 17.06 2.50
CA GLY A 76 -10.11 17.82 3.24
C GLY A 76 -9.53 17.09 4.45
N SER A 77 -9.65 15.76 4.51
CA SER A 77 -9.09 14.96 5.61
C SER A 77 -7.57 14.80 5.44
N LYS A 78 -6.80 15.59 6.19
CA LYS A 78 -5.32 15.62 6.15
C LYS A 78 -4.67 14.24 6.32
N ASP A 79 -5.30 13.32 7.04
CA ASP A 79 -4.76 11.99 7.34
C ASP A 79 -4.62 11.07 6.10
N LEU A 80 -5.32 11.37 5.01
CA LEU A 80 -5.33 10.56 3.79
C LEU A 80 -4.59 11.21 2.60
N GLN A 81 -4.25 12.51 2.69
CA GLN A 81 -3.40 13.17 1.69
C GLN A 81 -2.01 12.53 1.62
N GLY A 82 -1.44 12.12 2.75
CA GLY A 82 -0.14 11.44 2.78
C GLY A 82 -0.14 10.03 2.18
N ALA A 83 -1.29 9.45 1.83
CA ALA A 83 -1.42 8.18 1.11
C ALA A 83 -1.80 8.37 -0.37
N TYR A 84 -2.18 9.58 -0.76
CA TYR A 84 -2.49 9.95 -2.12
C TYR A 84 -1.16 10.25 -2.85
N PRO A 85 -0.82 9.51 -3.91
CA PRO A 85 0.29 9.89 -4.77
C PRO A 85 -0.24 10.98 -5.71
N GLU A 86 -0.16 12.24 -5.31
CA GLU A 86 -0.23 13.34 -6.27
C GLU A 86 1.12 14.08 -6.26
N ASP A 87 1.77 13.96 -7.43
CA ASP A 87 3.10 14.36 -7.90
C ASP A 87 4.34 13.65 -7.31
#